data_AF-D4MS01-F1
#
_entry.id   AF-D4MS01-F1
#
_cell.length_a   1.000
_cell.length_b   1.000
_cell.length_c   1.000
_cell.angle_alpha   90.00
_cell.angle_beta   90.00
_cell.angle_gamma   90.00
#
_symmetry.space_group_name_H-M   'P 1'
#
loop_
_entity.id
_entity.type
_entity.pdbx_description
1 polymer ?
#
loop_
_entity_poly.entity_id
_entity_poly.type
_entity_poly.pdbx_seq_one_letter_code
_entity_poly.pdbx_strand_id
1 'polypeptide(L)'
;MSLEFKPITAKDIDRLTPFYMMRRNRTCDSVFLESFLWREYYNVRYAIWEERALLWLMEYKGRVFSAMPLCREEDLEEAFGELERYFNEELHYPLVINLADEEAVRCLNLPPERYLVKEEEGAYDYLYSAESLKTLAGKKLHRKKPPEQFYKEV
;
A
#
# COMPACT_ATOMS: atom_id res chain seq x y z
N MET A 1 22.19 -1.80 -10.32
CA MET A 1 21.39 -1.43 -11.52
C MET A 1 20.58 -0.19 -11.16
N SER A 2 20.32 0.73 -12.10
CA SER A 2 19.47 1.90 -11.81
C SER A 2 17.99 1.49 -11.90
N LEU A 3 17.16 1.90 -10.95
CA LEU A 3 15.72 1.62 -10.97
C LEU A 3 15.05 2.48 -12.04
N GLU A 4 14.41 1.85 -13.01
CA GLU A 4 13.67 2.55 -14.07
C GLU A 4 12.18 2.64 -13.70
N PHE A 5 11.79 3.78 -13.12
CA PHE A 5 10.40 4.07 -12.79
C PHE A 5 9.61 4.54 -14.01
N LYS A 6 8.54 3.82 -14.34
CA LYS A 6 7.64 4.15 -15.45
C LYS A 6 6.20 4.38 -15.00
N PRO A 7 5.42 5.21 -15.71
CA PRO A 7 4.02 5.44 -15.37
C PRO A 7 3.20 4.15 -15.35
N ILE A 8 2.30 4.03 -14.37
CA ILE A 8 1.34 2.93 -14.32
C ILE A 8 0.24 3.10 -15.38
N THR A 9 -0.16 2.00 -15.99
CA THR A 9 -1.27 1.92 -16.95
C THR A 9 -2.20 0.75 -16.60
N ALA A 10 -3.41 0.74 -17.14
CA ALA A 10 -4.35 -0.36 -16.91
C ALA A 10 -3.82 -1.72 -17.42
N LYS A 11 -2.90 -1.72 -18.39
CA LYS A 11 -2.30 -2.96 -18.94
C LYS A 11 -1.32 -3.62 -17.97
N ASP A 12 -0.89 -2.91 -16.94
CA ASP A 12 0.06 -3.42 -15.96
C ASP A 12 -0.61 -4.31 -14.90
N ILE A 13 -1.95 -4.38 -14.87
CA ILE A 13 -2.71 -5.11 -13.84
C ILE A 13 -2.25 -6.57 -13.69
N ASP A 14 -2.14 -7.31 -14.79
CA ASP A 14 -1.77 -8.74 -14.76
C ASP A 14 -0.34 -8.93 -14.27
N ARG A 15 0.54 -7.97 -14.57
CA ARG A 15 1.94 -8.00 -14.19
C ARG A 15 2.17 -7.64 -12.72
N LEU A 16 1.42 -6.68 -12.20
CA LEU A 16 1.64 -6.13 -10.86
C LEU A 16 0.83 -6.87 -9.78
N THR A 17 -0.35 -7.39 -10.12
CA THR A 17 -1.23 -8.09 -9.17
C THR A 17 -0.52 -9.21 -8.37
N PRO A 18 0.37 -10.04 -8.95
CA PRO A 18 1.07 -11.07 -8.19
C PRO A 18 1.89 -10.54 -7.00
N PHE A 19 2.46 -9.33 -7.07
CA PHE A 19 3.25 -8.74 -5.98
C PHE A 19 2.39 -8.41 -4.75
N TYR A 20 1.14 -7.98 -4.96
CA TYR A 20 0.18 -7.71 -3.88
C TYR A 20 -0.18 -8.98 -3.08
N MET A 21 0.06 -10.16 -3.63
CA MET A 21 -0.22 -11.44 -2.98
C MET A 21 0.98 -12.03 -2.24
N MET A 22 2.17 -11.39 -2.32
CA MET A 22 3.41 -11.93 -1.75
C MET A 22 3.53 -11.76 -0.23
N ARG A 23 2.87 -10.76 0.34
CA ARG A 23 2.75 -10.53 1.80
C ARG A 23 1.31 -10.15 2.12
N ARG A 24 0.87 -10.46 3.35
CA ARG A 24 -0.38 -9.92 3.87
C ARG A 24 -0.21 -8.42 4.14
N ASN A 25 -0.67 -7.60 3.20
CA ASN A 25 -0.86 -6.18 3.45
C ASN A 25 -2.35 -5.93 3.75
N ARG A 26 -2.64 -5.25 4.87
CA ARG A 26 -4.02 -4.96 5.31
C ARG A 26 -4.42 -3.50 5.07
N THR A 27 -3.57 -2.70 4.46
CA THR A 27 -3.91 -1.32 4.13
C THR A 27 -4.90 -1.27 2.96
N CYS A 28 -5.68 -0.21 2.85
CA CYS A 28 -6.57 -0.01 1.69
C CYS A 28 -5.81 0.12 0.36
N ASP A 29 -4.53 0.51 0.41
CA ASP A 29 -3.63 0.64 -0.74
C ASP A 29 -3.04 -0.70 -1.22
N SER A 30 -3.43 -1.81 -0.60
CA SER A 30 -2.95 -3.16 -0.94
C SER A 30 -3.58 -3.76 -2.21
N VAL A 31 -4.06 -2.92 -3.14
CA VAL A 31 -4.65 -3.36 -4.41
C VAL A 31 -4.24 -2.46 -5.58
N PHE A 32 -4.01 -3.07 -6.74
CA PHE A 32 -3.64 -2.35 -7.98
C PHE A 32 -4.58 -1.19 -8.33
N LEU A 33 -5.88 -1.37 -8.08
CA LEU A 33 -6.89 -0.38 -8.45
C LEU A 33 -6.68 0.96 -7.74
N GLU A 34 -6.20 0.96 -6.49
CA GLU A 34 -5.93 2.17 -5.73
C GLU A 34 -4.88 3.01 -6.48
N SER A 35 -3.71 2.43 -6.73
CA SER A 35 -2.60 3.16 -7.34
C SER A 35 -2.92 3.59 -8.78
N PHE A 36 -3.76 2.81 -9.48
CA PHE A 36 -4.23 3.19 -10.81
C PHE A 36 -5.23 4.35 -10.78
N LEU A 37 -6.14 4.41 -9.81
CA LEU A 37 -7.12 5.50 -9.68
C LEU A 37 -6.45 6.83 -9.35
N TRP A 38 -5.44 6.81 -8.48
CA TRP A 38 -4.73 8.02 -8.05
C TRP A 38 -3.56 8.42 -8.96
N ARG A 39 -3.30 7.68 -10.05
CA ARG A 39 -2.11 7.83 -10.88
C ARG A 39 -1.85 9.25 -11.39
N GLU A 40 -2.90 9.97 -11.78
CA GLU A 40 -2.78 11.33 -12.34
C GLU A 40 -2.54 12.35 -11.23
N TYR A 41 -3.15 12.13 -10.07
CA TYR A 41 -3.05 13.03 -8.92
C TYR A 41 -1.68 12.92 -8.22
N TYR A 42 -1.13 11.71 -8.14
CA TYR A 42 0.15 11.43 -7.49
C TYR A 42 1.31 11.12 -8.45
N ASN A 43 1.13 11.33 -9.77
CA ASN A 43 2.13 10.96 -10.79
C ASN A 43 2.74 9.56 -10.55
N VAL A 44 1.86 8.57 -10.34
CA VAL A 44 2.24 7.24 -9.87
C VAL A 44 3.09 6.53 -10.92
N ARG A 45 4.29 6.15 -10.51
CA ARG A 45 5.24 5.35 -11.29
C ARG A 45 5.64 4.11 -10.51
N TYR A 46 6.07 3.09 -11.22
CA TYR A 46 6.53 1.85 -10.60
C TYR A 46 7.83 1.35 -11.24
N ALA A 47 8.59 0.59 -10.46
CA ALA A 47 9.72 -0.20 -10.91
C ALA A 47 9.60 -1.61 -10.33
N ILE A 48 10.09 -2.62 -11.06
CA ILE A 48 10.22 -3.98 -10.55
C ILE A 48 11.70 -4.22 -10.30
N TRP A 49 12.05 -4.47 -9.05
CA TRP A 49 13.42 -4.76 -8.63
C TRP A 49 13.63 -6.28 -8.61
N GLU A 50 14.53 -6.75 -9.47
CA GLU A 50 14.99 -8.14 -9.58
C GLU A 50 13.89 -9.23 -9.69
N GLU A 51 12.69 -8.88 -10.16
CA GLU A 51 11.51 -9.78 -10.11
C GLU A 51 11.07 -10.17 -8.69
N ARG A 52 11.66 -9.53 -7.66
CA ARG A 52 11.41 -9.82 -6.23
C ARG A 52 10.47 -8.80 -5.59
N ALA A 53 10.57 -7.53 -6.00
CA ALA A 53 9.77 -6.47 -5.40
C ALA A 53 9.17 -5.51 -6.43
N LEU A 54 7.95 -5.08 -6.15
CA LEU A 54 7.32 -3.94 -6.80
C LEU A 54 7.52 -2.69 -5.91
N LEU A 55 8.15 -1.68 -6.50
CA LEU A 55 8.49 -0.42 -5.87
C LEU A 55 7.65 0.70 -6.48
N TRP A 56 7.14 1.59 -5.63
CA TRP A 56 6.34 2.74 -6.04
C TRP A 56 7.13 4.03 -5.99
N LEU A 57 6.78 4.97 -6.86
CA LEU A 57 7.27 6.33 -6.81
C LEU A 57 6.11 7.26 -7.08
N MET A 58 5.82 8.13 -6.12
CA MET A 58 4.69 9.04 -6.12
C MET A 58 5.18 10.45 -5.85
N GLU A 59 4.46 11.43 -6.38
CA GLU A 59 4.76 12.83 -6.23
C GLU A 59 3.47 13.62 -6.00
N TYR A 60 3.47 14.45 -4.96
CA TYR A 60 2.37 15.36 -4.66
C TYR A 60 2.91 16.72 -4.25
N LYS A 61 2.47 17.78 -4.95
CA LYS A 61 2.89 19.17 -4.67
C LYS A 61 4.41 19.33 -4.56
N GLY A 62 5.16 18.68 -5.45
CA GLY A 62 6.63 18.72 -5.50
C GLY A 62 7.33 17.91 -4.41
N ARG A 63 6.60 17.12 -3.61
CA ARG A 63 7.16 16.17 -2.65
C ARG A 63 7.07 14.77 -3.18
N VAL A 64 8.21 14.09 -3.23
CA VAL A 64 8.30 12.70 -3.65
C VAL A 64 8.20 11.79 -2.43
N PHE A 65 7.47 10.68 -2.58
CA PHE A 65 7.29 9.67 -1.56
C PHE A 65 7.03 8.30 -2.21
N SER A 66 7.07 7.25 -1.40
CA SER A 66 6.76 5.88 -1.80
C SER A 66 5.71 5.26 -0.89
N ALA A 67 5.21 4.09 -1.29
CA ALA A 67 4.60 3.11 -0.40
C ALA A 67 5.66 2.07 0.01
N MET A 68 5.30 1.22 0.97
CA MET A 68 6.15 0.09 1.36
C MET A 68 6.35 -0.87 0.16
N PRO A 69 7.56 -1.43 -0.05
CA PRO A 69 7.78 -2.44 -1.09
C PRO A 69 6.78 -3.59 -0.99
N LEU A 70 6.21 -3.96 -2.15
CA LEU A 70 5.36 -5.12 -2.30
C LEU A 70 6.22 -6.29 -2.77
N CYS A 71 6.56 -7.17 -1.82
CA CYS A 71 7.46 -8.31 -2.01
C CYS A 71 7.17 -9.37 -0.95
N ARG A 72 7.92 -10.47 -0.98
CA ARG A 72 7.92 -11.43 0.13
C ARG A 72 8.57 -10.81 1.37
N GLU A 73 8.31 -11.38 2.54
CA GLU A 73 8.87 -10.88 3.80
C GLU A 73 10.40 -10.97 3.81
N GLU A 74 10.96 -12.07 3.29
CA GLU A 74 12.42 -12.27 3.19
C GLU A 74 13.13 -11.29 2.27
N ASP A 75 12.42 -10.68 1.31
CA ASP A 75 12.97 -9.72 0.35
C ASP A 75 12.81 -8.26 0.82
N LEU A 76 12.07 -8.02 1.91
CA LEU A 76 11.63 -6.69 2.32
C LEU A 76 12.78 -5.77 2.72
N GLU A 77 13.76 -6.28 3.47
CA GLU A 77 14.90 -5.48 3.93
C GLU A 77 15.75 -4.98 2.75
N GLU A 78 16.06 -5.87 1.81
CA GLU A 78 16.84 -5.51 0.62
C GLU A 78 16.06 -4.57 -0.31
N ALA A 79 14.78 -4.85 -0.55
CA ALA A 79 13.93 -4.01 -1.41
C ALA A 79 13.74 -2.60 -0.81
N PHE A 80 13.60 -2.50 0.51
CA PHE A 80 13.55 -1.22 1.21
C PHE A 80 14.88 -0.48 1.08
N GLY A 81 16.01 -1.18 1.26
CA GLY A 81 17.34 -0.59 1.11
C GLY A 81 17.61 -0.06 -0.29
N GLU A 82 17.20 -0.77 -1.34
CA GLU A 82 17.34 -0.31 -2.73
C GLU A 82 16.47 0.91 -3.03
N LEU A 83 15.27 0.97 -2.45
CA LEU A 83 14.41 2.14 -2.53
C LEU A 83 15.02 3.34 -1.78
N GLU A 84 15.56 3.13 -0.57
CA GLU A 84 16.28 4.15 0.20
C GLU A 84 17.47 4.69 -0.59
N ARG A 85 18.25 3.79 -1.20
CA ARG A 85 19.40 4.13 -2.04
C ARG A 85 18.98 4.99 -3.23
N TYR A 86 17.90 4.62 -3.93
CA TYR A 86 17.38 5.42 -5.04
C TYR A 86 16.96 6.83 -4.62
N PHE A 87 16.24 6.95 -3.50
CA PHE A 87 15.85 8.25 -2.95
C PHE A 87 17.07 9.12 -2.61
N ASN A 88 18.05 8.57 -1.91
CA ASN A 88 19.21 9.32 -1.45
C ASN A 88 20.22 9.65 -2.57
N GLU A 89 20.49 8.70 -3.46
CA GLU A 89 21.54 8.82 -4.48
C GLU A 89 21.05 9.43 -5.80
N GLU A 90 19.85 9.06 -6.27
CA GLU A 90 19.34 9.47 -7.58
C GLU A 90 18.44 10.71 -7.47
N LEU A 91 17.57 10.75 -6.44
CA LEU A 91 16.67 11.88 -6.22
C LEU A 91 17.27 12.95 -5.30
N HIS A 92 18.36 12.64 -4.60
CA HIS A 92 18.95 13.48 -3.55
C HIS A 92 17.91 13.95 -2.52
N TYR A 93 17.01 13.05 -2.13
CA TYR A 93 15.88 13.32 -1.25
C TYR A 93 15.72 12.17 -0.23
N PRO A 94 15.44 12.44 1.06
CA PRO A 94 15.26 11.37 2.03
C PRO A 94 14.05 10.49 1.69
N LEU A 95 14.17 9.18 1.91
CA LEU A 95 13.05 8.26 1.74
C LEU A 95 11.89 8.64 2.66
N VAL A 96 10.73 8.89 2.05
CA VAL A 96 9.46 9.09 2.74
C VAL A 96 8.52 7.98 2.31
N ILE A 97 8.04 7.18 3.26
CA ILE A 97 6.98 6.19 3.02
C ILE A 97 5.71 6.68 3.70
N ASN A 98 4.65 6.82 2.91
CA ASN A 98 3.32 7.09 3.42
C ASN A 98 2.55 5.77 3.56
N LEU A 99 1.67 5.70 4.57
CA LEU A 99 0.76 4.57 4.80
C LEU A 99 1.49 3.22 4.82
N ALA A 100 2.66 3.20 5.48
CA ALA A 100 3.44 1.99 5.72
C ALA A 100 2.58 0.94 6.45
N ASP A 101 2.55 -0.29 5.93
CA ASP A 101 1.83 -1.36 6.61
C ASP A 101 2.55 -1.76 7.90
N GLU A 102 1.77 -1.96 8.96
CA GLU A 102 2.30 -2.22 10.31
C GLU A 102 3.13 -3.52 10.37
N GLU A 103 2.76 -4.54 9.60
CA GLU A 103 3.49 -5.81 9.53
C GLU A 103 4.90 -5.60 8.95
N ALA A 104 5.05 -4.83 7.86
CA ALA A 104 6.34 -4.47 7.31
C ALA A 104 7.21 -3.62 8.24
N VAL A 105 6.62 -2.62 8.92
CA VAL A 105 7.35 -1.78 9.88
C VAL A 105 7.93 -2.63 11.01
N ARG A 106 7.16 -3.60 11.53
CA ARG A 106 7.62 -4.55 12.55
C ARG A 106 8.71 -5.48 12.03
N CYS A 107 8.55 -5.99 10.80
CA CYS A 107 9.53 -6.87 10.15
C CYS A 107 10.88 -6.16 9.97
N LEU A 108 10.87 -4.93 9.46
CA LEU A 108 12.08 -4.14 9.20
C LEU A 108 12.81 -3.71 10.47
N ASN A 109 12.10 -3.62 11.60
CA ASN A 109 12.65 -3.18 12.90
C ASN A 109 13.54 -1.93 12.77
N LEU A 110 13.00 -0.90 12.09
CA LEU A 110 13.76 0.26 11.64
C LEU A 110 14.42 0.99 12.82
N PRO A 111 15.74 1.24 12.79
CA PRO A 111 16.45 1.90 13.89
C PRO A 111 15.99 3.35 14.08
N PRO A 112 15.57 3.75 15.29
CA PRO A 112 15.03 5.09 15.58
C PRO A 112 16.07 6.21 15.40
N GLU A 113 17.36 5.89 15.42
CA GLU A 113 18.45 6.82 15.11
C GLU A 113 18.54 7.19 13.63
N ARG A 114 17.93 6.40 12.73
CA ARG A 114 17.90 6.65 11.28
C ARG A 114 16.51 6.99 10.76
N TYR A 115 15.47 6.39 11.33
CA TYR A 115 14.11 6.49 10.80
C TYR A 115 13.13 7.07 11.82
N LEU A 116 12.23 7.92 11.34
CA LEU A 116 11.10 8.44 12.12
C LEU A 116 9.82 7.71 11.70
N VAL A 117 9.38 6.77 12.52
CA VAL A 117 8.11 6.07 12.32
C VAL A 117 7.04 6.71 13.19
N LYS A 118 5.95 7.18 12.57
CA LYS A 118 4.80 7.79 13.26
C LYS A 118 3.50 7.26 12.68
N GLU A 119 2.50 7.13 13.54
CA GLU A 119 1.12 6.94 13.08
C GLU A 119 0.62 8.22 12.42
N GLU A 120 -0.14 8.07 11.34
CA GLU A 120 -0.84 9.18 10.68
C GLU A 120 -2.26 9.28 11.25
N GLU A 121 -2.49 10.28 12.10
CA GLU A 121 -3.79 10.50 12.72
C GLU A 121 -4.87 10.80 11.68
N GLY A 122 -5.96 10.04 11.71
CA GLY A 122 -7.10 10.24 10.79
C GLY A 122 -7.00 9.48 9.48
N ALA A 123 -5.92 8.73 9.24
CA ALA A 123 -5.74 7.86 8.08
C ALA A 123 -5.92 6.36 8.42
N TYR A 124 -6.75 6.04 9.42
CA TYR A 124 -6.96 4.66 9.85
C TYR A 124 -7.85 3.86 8.90
N ASP A 125 -7.41 2.66 8.54
CA ASP A 125 -8.21 1.69 7.81
C ASP A 125 -9.16 0.92 8.74
N TYR A 126 -10.43 0.87 8.35
CA TYR A 126 -11.46 0.14 9.07
C TYR A 126 -11.59 -1.29 8.53
N LEU A 127 -10.96 -2.23 9.23
CA LEU A 127 -11.03 -3.64 8.88
C LEU A 127 -12.25 -4.32 9.51
N TYR A 128 -13.03 -5.00 8.68
CA TYR A 128 -14.19 -5.77 9.09
C TYR A 128 -14.05 -7.23 8.69
N SER A 129 -14.56 -8.14 9.53
CA SER A 129 -14.75 -9.53 9.13
C SER A 129 -15.82 -9.61 8.03
N ALA A 130 -15.50 -10.30 6.93
CA ALA A 130 -16.46 -10.56 5.86
C ALA A 130 -17.72 -11.27 6.39
N GLU A 131 -17.58 -12.21 7.32
CA GLU A 131 -18.71 -12.92 7.93
C GLU A 131 -19.60 -11.99 8.76
N SER A 132 -18.99 -11.01 9.45
CA SER A 132 -19.75 -10.01 10.22
C SER A 132 -20.57 -9.10 9.30
N LEU A 133 -20.01 -8.64 8.18
CA LEU A 133 -20.72 -7.81 7.21
C LEU A 133 -21.80 -8.59 6.44
N LYS A 134 -21.55 -9.88 6.18
CA LYS A 134 -22.49 -10.78 5.51
C LYS A 134 -23.72 -11.08 6.37
N THR A 135 -23.52 -11.40 7.65
CA THR A 135 -24.61 -11.85 8.54
C THR A 135 -25.29 -10.72 9.31
N LEU A 136 -24.57 -9.61 9.50
CA LEU A 136 -24.95 -8.51 10.39
C LEU A 136 -25.38 -9.03 11.79
N ALA A 137 -24.75 -10.12 12.24
CA ALA A 137 -25.09 -10.78 13.48
C ALA A 137 -24.59 -9.98 14.71
N GLY A 138 -25.32 -10.11 15.82
CA GLY A 138 -24.98 -9.48 17.09
C GLY A 138 -25.58 -8.08 17.30
N LYS A 139 -25.65 -7.67 18.56
CA LYS A 139 -26.34 -6.45 19.02
C LYS A 139 -25.79 -5.17 18.37
N LYS A 140 -24.49 -5.12 18.06
CA LYS A 140 -23.83 -3.96 17.44
C LYS A 140 -24.25 -3.76 15.97
N LEU A 141 -24.40 -4.84 15.21
CA LEU A 141 -24.72 -4.78 13.77
C LEU A 141 -26.21 -4.89 13.47
N HIS A 142 -27.04 -5.27 14.45
CA HIS A 142 -28.50 -5.37 14.28
C HIS A 142 -29.14 -4.09 13.72
N ARG A 143 -28.65 -2.91 14.10
CA ARG A 143 -29.14 -1.62 13.59
C ARG A 143 -28.82 -1.36 12.11
N LYS A 144 -27.92 -2.14 11.51
CA LYS A 144 -27.57 -2.07 10.09
C LYS A 144 -28.39 -3.03 9.23
N LYS A 145 -29.20 -3.91 9.85
CA LYS A 145 -30.12 -4.78 9.10
C LYS A 145 -31.19 -3.90 8.44
N PRO A 146 -31.44 -4.06 7.13
CA PRO A 146 -32.53 -3.37 6.47
C PRO A 146 -33.86 -3.71 7.14
N PRO A 147 -34.82 -2.78 7.19
CA PRO A 147 -36.17 -3.10 7.62
C PRO A 147 -36.79 -4.13 6.67
N GLU A 148 -37.66 -5.01 7.18
CA GLU A 148 -38.32 -6.08 6.38
C GLU A 148 -39.02 -5.57 5.12
N GLN A 149 -39.49 -4.32 5.16
CA GLN A 149 -40.15 -3.65 4.05
C GLN A 149 -39.24 -3.48 2.82
N PHE A 150 -37.92 -3.31 3.03
CA PHE A 150 -36.94 -3.21 1.94
C PHE A 150 -36.88 -4.47 1.06
N TYR A 151 -37.17 -5.64 1.63
CA TYR A 151 -37.12 -6.93 0.92
C TYR A 151 -38.41 -7.26 0.15
N LYS A 152 -39.49 -6.50 0.36
CA LYS A 152 -40.80 -6.73 -0.28
C LYS A 152 -40.98 -5.98 -1.59
N GLU A 153 -40.02 -5.13 -1.96
CA GLU A 153 -40.07 -4.26 -3.16
C GLU A 153 -39.14 -4.73 -4.30
N VAL A 154 -38.62 -5.98 -4.21
CA VAL A 154 -37.76 -6.60 -5.23
C VAL A 154 -38.46 -7.80 -5.86
#